data_AF-A0A9D8IR99-F1
#
_entry.id   AF-A0A9D8IR99-F1
#
_cell.length_a   1.000
_cell.length_b   1.000
_cell.length_c   1.000
_cell.angle_alpha   90.00
_cell.angle_beta   90.00
_cell.angle_gamma   90.00
#
_symmetry.space_group_name_H-M   'P 1'
#
loop_
_entity.id
_entity.type
_entity.pdbx_description
1 polymer ?
#
loop_
_entity_poly.entity_id
_entity_poly.type
_entity_poly.pdbx_seq_one_letter_code
_entity_poly.pdbx_strand_id
1 'polypeptide(L)'
;MHARANRGFRTAMPPAAVPTGAAALLHLAVLIPLLSGCDAQYKENWHRLDDGMTKDQVEALLGEPSSRIDAKREGIEIVVPYDRWQYGDNLSTLATAALFPAEAPDRVWVVYFDEHGRVVGYREAINPWR
;
A
#
# COMPACT_ATOMS: atom_id res chain seq x y z
N MET A 1 8.71 -85.43 -38.69
CA MET A 1 9.60 -84.68 -37.77
C MET A 1 10.27 -83.57 -38.54
N HIS A 2 9.96 -82.30 -38.27
CA HIS A 2 10.84 -81.14 -38.54
C HIS A 2 10.40 -80.01 -37.61
N ALA A 3 11.35 -79.26 -37.05
CA ALA A 3 11.11 -78.35 -35.93
C ALA A 3 11.83 -77.01 -36.13
N ARG A 4 11.17 -75.92 -35.69
CA ARG A 4 11.73 -74.55 -35.52
C ARG A 4 12.31 -73.92 -36.82
N ALA A 5 12.55 -72.62 -36.96
CA ALA A 5 12.17 -71.41 -36.21
C ALA A 5 11.61 -70.38 -37.25
N ASN A 6 11.34 -69.09 -37.00
CA ASN A 6 11.43 -68.25 -35.80
C ASN A 6 10.38 -67.11 -35.92
N ARG A 7 10.14 -66.33 -34.85
CA ARG A 7 9.59 -64.96 -34.95
C ARG A 7 10.32 -64.03 -33.99
N GLY A 8 11.12 -63.13 -34.55
CA GLY A 8 11.88 -62.13 -33.80
C GLY A 8 10.96 -61.19 -33.02
N PHE A 9 11.24 -61.06 -31.73
CA PHE A 9 10.56 -60.21 -30.78
C PHE A 9 10.88 -58.74 -31.08
N ARG A 10 9.91 -57.93 -31.53
CA ARG A 10 10.07 -56.47 -31.58
C ARG A 10 9.71 -55.89 -30.22
N THR A 11 10.72 -55.45 -29.49
CA THR A 11 10.57 -54.72 -28.23
C THR A 11 9.80 -53.41 -28.46
N ALA A 12 8.68 -53.24 -27.78
CA ALA A 12 7.97 -51.96 -27.74
C ALA A 12 8.79 -50.93 -26.97
N MET A 13 8.85 -49.70 -27.50
CA MET A 13 9.51 -48.56 -26.87
C MET A 13 8.56 -47.93 -25.84
N PRO A 14 9.02 -47.55 -24.63
CA PRO A 14 8.14 -46.91 -23.64
C PRO A 14 7.77 -45.49 -24.09
N PRO A 15 6.53 -45.03 -23.81
CA PRO A 15 6.16 -43.64 -24.06
C PRO A 15 6.91 -42.70 -23.10
N ALA A 16 7.42 -41.59 -23.64
CA ALA A 16 8.04 -40.55 -22.83
C ALA A 16 6.99 -39.92 -21.90
N ALA A 17 7.27 -39.89 -20.59
CA ALA A 17 6.42 -39.22 -19.63
C ALA A 17 6.52 -37.70 -19.82
N VAL A 18 5.43 -37.08 -20.27
CA VAL A 18 5.33 -35.62 -20.38
C VAL A 18 5.13 -35.04 -18.96
N PRO A 19 6.02 -34.19 -18.44
CA PRO A 19 5.85 -33.59 -17.13
C PRO A 19 4.62 -32.68 -17.14
N THR A 20 3.66 -32.97 -16.26
CA THR A 20 2.34 -32.32 -16.22
C THR A 20 2.46 -30.90 -15.64
N GLY A 21 2.69 -29.91 -16.51
CA GLY A 21 2.93 -28.50 -16.15
C GLY A 21 1.79 -27.73 -15.47
N ALA A 22 0.76 -28.41 -14.95
CA ALA A 22 -0.40 -27.78 -14.30
C ALA A 22 -0.16 -27.41 -12.82
N ALA A 23 0.73 -28.12 -12.11
CA ALA A 23 0.89 -27.95 -10.66
C ALA A 23 1.59 -26.64 -10.24
N ALA A 24 2.49 -26.11 -11.08
CA ALA A 24 3.31 -24.94 -10.74
C ALA A 24 2.52 -23.62 -10.72
N LEU A 25 1.44 -23.50 -11.51
CA LEU A 25 0.66 -22.27 -11.63
C LEU A 25 -0.30 -22.04 -10.45
N LEU A 26 -0.68 -23.10 -9.72
CA LEU A 26 -1.63 -23.01 -8.61
C LEU A 26 -1.04 -22.42 -7.32
N HIS A 27 0.27 -22.48 -7.12
CA HIS A 27 0.91 -21.93 -5.92
C HIS A 27 1.08 -20.40 -5.96
N LEU A 28 1.19 -19.80 -7.15
CA LEU A 28 1.39 -18.35 -7.29
C LEU A 28 0.09 -17.56 -7.08
N ALA A 29 -1.07 -18.16 -7.33
CA ALA A 29 -2.38 -17.50 -7.23
C ALA A 29 -2.84 -17.23 -5.78
N VAL A 30 -2.30 -17.93 -4.79
CA VAL A 30 -2.75 -17.86 -3.37
C VAL A 30 -2.09 -16.72 -2.59
N LEU A 31 -0.97 -16.17 -3.06
CA LEU A 31 -0.26 -15.05 -2.40
C LEU A 31 -0.80 -13.65 -2.78
N ILE A 32 -1.54 -13.54 -3.88
CA ILE A 32 -2.03 -12.27 -4.42
C ILE A 32 -3.08 -11.56 -3.51
N PRO A 33 -4.09 -12.24 -2.89
CA PRO A 33 -5.15 -11.54 -2.16
C PRO A 33 -4.71 -10.91 -0.83
N LEU A 34 -3.51 -11.21 -0.31
CA LEU A 34 -2.98 -10.59 0.91
C LEU A 34 -2.55 -9.13 0.72
N LEU A 35 -2.43 -8.65 -0.53
CA LEU A 35 -2.02 -7.28 -0.86
C LEU A 35 -3.21 -6.29 -0.91
N SER A 36 -4.45 -6.78 -0.84
CA SER A 36 -5.66 -5.95 -0.99
C SER A 36 -6.21 -5.37 0.32
N GLY A 37 -5.58 -5.67 1.47
CA GLY A 37 -6.03 -5.19 2.79
C GLY A 37 -5.59 -3.76 3.16
N CYS A 38 -4.82 -3.08 2.30
CA CYS A 38 -4.27 -1.75 2.57
C CYS A 38 -5.15 -0.59 2.05
N ASP A 39 -6.35 -0.84 1.54
CA ASP A 39 -7.25 0.24 1.07
C ASP A 39 -7.93 0.94 2.25
N ALA A 40 -7.16 1.85 2.85
CA ALA A 40 -7.61 2.96 3.67
C ALA A 40 -8.19 2.64 5.06
N GLN A 41 -7.40 1.95 5.89
CA GLN A 41 -7.54 1.93 7.35
C GLN A 41 -7.86 3.32 7.95
N TYR A 42 -7.27 4.39 7.40
CA TYR A 42 -7.56 5.78 7.80
C TYR A 42 -9.02 6.20 7.60
N LYS A 43 -9.72 5.75 6.54
CA LYS A 43 -11.15 6.09 6.31
C LYS A 43 -12.04 5.47 7.39
N GLU A 44 -11.73 4.25 7.82
CA GLU A 44 -12.51 3.53 8.82
C GLU A 44 -12.26 4.08 10.23
N ASN A 45 -11.01 4.46 10.53
CA ASN A 45 -10.59 4.86 11.87
C ASN A 45 -10.51 6.37 12.10
N TRP A 46 -10.78 7.21 11.09
CA TRP A 46 -10.63 8.67 11.19
C TRP A 46 -11.35 9.29 12.41
N HIS A 47 -12.58 8.82 12.67
CA HIS A 47 -13.43 9.26 13.77
C HIS A 47 -12.88 8.93 15.18
N ARG A 48 -11.74 8.24 15.26
CA ARG A 48 -11.05 7.85 16.50
C ARG A 48 -9.79 8.67 16.76
N LEU A 49 -9.43 9.59 15.87
CA LEU A 49 -8.43 10.62 16.15
C LEU A 49 -8.91 11.53 17.30
N ASP A 50 -7.95 11.96 18.10
CA ASP A 50 -8.13 12.91 19.20
C ASP A 50 -6.88 13.79 19.30
N ASP A 51 -7.03 14.98 19.86
CA ASP A 51 -5.91 15.89 20.09
C ASP A 51 -4.95 15.30 21.14
N GLY A 52 -3.67 15.63 21.02
CA GLY A 52 -2.63 15.13 21.92
C GLY A 52 -2.10 13.72 21.60
N MET A 53 -2.73 12.96 20.68
CA MET A 53 -2.19 11.67 20.20
C MET A 53 -0.79 11.83 19.62
N THR A 54 0.10 10.87 19.85
CA THR A 54 1.45 10.86 19.24
C THR A 54 1.43 10.37 17.80
N LYS A 55 2.45 10.73 17.01
CA LYS A 55 2.69 10.17 15.66
C LYS A 55 2.56 8.64 15.60
N ASP A 56 3.18 7.92 16.53
CA ASP A 56 3.10 6.44 16.61
C ASP A 56 1.67 5.94 16.84
N GLN A 57 0.88 6.63 17.67
CA GLN A 57 -0.53 6.30 17.90
C GLN A 57 -1.38 6.56 16.65
N VAL A 58 -1.11 7.65 15.92
CA VAL A 58 -1.79 7.98 14.65
C VAL A 58 -1.44 6.96 13.57
N GLU A 59 -0.16 6.58 13.45
CA GLU A 59 0.29 5.56 12.47
C GLU A 59 -0.29 4.19 12.78
N ALA A 60 -0.32 3.77 14.05
CA ALA A 60 -0.97 2.53 14.48
C ALA A 60 -2.50 2.54 14.24
N LEU A 61 -3.14 3.71 14.32
CA LEU A 61 -4.58 3.88 14.16
C LEU A 61 -5.03 3.96 12.70
N LEU A 62 -4.32 4.73 11.87
CA LEU A 62 -4.70 5.07 10.50
C LEU A 62 -3.87 4.36 9.42
N GLY A 63 -2.73 3.79 9.80
CA GLY A 63 -1.70 3.29 8.89
C GLY A 63 -0.68 4.35 8.48
N GLU A 64 0.23 3.93 7.61
CA GLU A 64 1.28 4.78 7.01
C GLU A 64 0.66 5.95 6.22
N PRO A 65 1.06 7.21 6.46
CA PRO A 65 0.62 8.35 5.67
C PRO A 65 1.16 8.31 4.25
N SER A 66 0.36 8.83 3.30
CA SER A 66 0.75 8.93 1.88
C SER A 66 1.82 9.99 1.64
N SER A 67 1.86 11.05 2.47
CA SER A 67 2.98 11.99 2.54
C SER A 67 3.19 12.53 3.96
N ARG A 68 4.44 12.88 4.27
CA ARG A 68 4.85 13.57 5.50
C ARG A 68 5.56 14.86 5.09
N ILE A 69 5.20 15.98 5.74
CA ILE A 69 5.72 17.33 5.46
C ILE A 69 6.09 17.94 6.81
N ASP A 70 7.37 18.19 7.03
CA ASP A 70 7.86 18.68 8.32
C ASP A 70 7.69 20.21 8.45
N ALA A 71 7.52 20.68 9.69
CA ALA A 71 7.52 22.09 10.03
C ALA A 71 8.87 22.73 9.65
N LYS A 72 8.81 23.95 9.10
CA LYS A 72 9.98 24.65 8.56
C LYS A 72 9.94 26.13 8.92
N ARG A 73 11.05 26.63 9.44
CA ARG A 73 11.30 28.05 9.69
C ARG A 73 12.58 28.48 8.97
N GLU A 74 12.53 29.62 8.31
CA GLU A 74 13.68 30.26 7.67
C GLU A 74 13.99 31.57 8.39
N GLY A 75 14.98 31.55 9.28
CA GLY A 75 15.28 32.66 10.18
C GLY A 75 14.13 32.94 11.15
N ILE A 76 13.43 34.06 10.94
CA ILE A 76 12.23 34.44 11.72
C ILE A 76 10.91 34.07 11.02
N GLU A 77 10.96 33.67 9.75
CA GLU A 77 9.78 33.41 8.92
C GLU A 77 9.33 31.95 9.04
N ILE A 78 8.05 31.73 9.33
CA ILE A 78 7.44 30.39 9.39
C ILE A 78 6.99 30.02 7.98
N VAL A 79 7.67 29.04 7.38
CA VAL A 79 7.39 28.55 6.01
C VAL A 79 6.39 27.40 6.05
N VAL A 80 6.50 26.51 7.04
CA VAL A 80 5.51 25.47 7.33
C VAL A 80 5.29 25.46 8.86
N PRO A 81 4.08 25.75 9.36
CA PRO A 81 3.86 26.00 10.79
C PRO A 81 3.82 24.75 11.67
N TYR A 82 3.46 23.60 11.10
CA TYR A 82 3.23 22.34 11.81
C TYR A 82 3.74 21.18 10.96
N ASP A 83 4.14 20.10 11.60
CA ASP A 83 4.32 18.84 10.89
C ASP A 83 2.96 18.38 10.38
N ARG A 84 2.87 17.95 9.13
CA ARG A 84 1.62 17.55 8.48
C ARG A 84 1.76 16.19 7.82
N TRP A 85 0.85 15.29 8.18
CA TRP A 85 0.68 14.01 7.49
C TRP A 85 -0.57 14.05 6.61
N GLN A 86 -0.49 13.46 5.43
CA GLN A 86 -1.57 13.42 4.45
C GLN A 86 -1.94 11.97 4.10
N TYR A 87 -3.22 11.72 3.87
CA TYR A 87 -3.77 10.41 3.51
C TYR A 87 -4.73 10.53 2.33
N GLY A 88 -4.76 9.50 1.49
CA GLY A 88 -5.65 9.46 0.31
C GLY A 88 -5.15 10.28 -0.88
N ASP A 89 -3.85 10.60 -0.89
CA ASP A 89 -3.19 11.29 -1.97
C ASP A 89 -3.26 10.54 -3.32
N ASN A 90 -3.25 11.32 -4.39
CA ASN A 90 -2.89 10.87 -5.73
C ASN A 90 -1.71 11.70 -6.27
N LEU A 91 -1.18 11.35 -7.44
CA LEU A 91 -0.02 12.03 -8.02
C LEU A 91 -0.18 13.56 -8.16
N SER A 92 -1.41 14.05 -8.36
CA SER A 92 -1.69 15.49 -8.47
C SER A 92 -1.65 16.19 -7.12
N THR A 93 -2.21 15.57 -6.07
CA THR A 93 -2.17 16.15 -4.71
C THR A 93 -0.76 16.10 -4.12
N LEU A 94 0.00 15.02 -4.36
CA LEU A 94 1.43 14.95 -4.00
C LEU A 94 2.25 16.05 -4.68
N ALA A 95 2.08 16.25 -5.99
CA ALA A 95 2.77 17.30 -6.72
C ALA A 95 2.38 18.71 -6.20
N THR A 96 1.11 18.90 -5.83
CA THR A 96 0.62 20.15 -5.25
C THR A 96 1.22 20.40 -3.87
N ALA A 97 1.25 19.38 -3.00
CA ALA A 97 1.82 19.46 -1.66
C ALA A 97 3.34 19.72 -1.67
N ALA A 98 4.06 19.22 -2.67
CA ALA A 98 5.48 19.50 -2.88
C ALA A 98 5.77 20.94 -3.33
N LEU A 99 4.85 21.56 -4.09
CA LEU A 99 4.97 22.96 -4.55
C LEU A 99 4.50 23.97 -3.49
N PHE A 100 3.49 23.60 -2.70
CA PHE A 100 2.85 24.46 -1.70
C PHE A 100 2.88 23.79 -0.31
N PRO A 101 4.06 23.59 0.31
CA PRO A 101 4.18 22.83 1.56
C PRO A 101 3.46 23.50 2.75
N ALA A 102 3.26 24.82 2.70
CA ALA A 102 2.44 25.54 3.68
C ALA A 102 0.95 25.12 3.65
N GLU A 103 0.42 24.77 2.48
CA GLU A 103 -1.02 24.58 2.24
C GLU A 103 -1.38 23.09 2.04
N ALA A 104 -2.53 22.68 2.55
CA ALA A 104 -3.03 21.32 2.42
C ALA A 104 -4.12 21.24 1.33
N PRO A 105 -4.01 20.37 0.31
CA PRO A 105 -5.07 20.21 -0.68
C PRO A 105 -6.41 19.81 -0.02
N ASP A 106 -7.52 20.39 -0.45
CA ASP A 106 -8.85 20.10 0.11
C ASP A 106 -9.21 18.61 0.03
N ARG A 107 -8.78 17.95 -1.06
CA ARG A 107 -9.14 16.57 -1.42
C ARG A 107 -8.38 15.48 -0.67
N VAL A 108 -7.52 15.82 0.29
CA VAL A 108 -6.80 14.85 1.13
C VAL A 108 -7.19 14.99 2.60
N TRP A 109 -7.11 13.88 3.32
CA TRP A 109 -7.24 13.83 4.77
C TRP A 109 -5.93 14.27 5.39
N VAL A 110 -5.96 15.11 6.42
CA VAL A 110 -4.75 15.67 7.04
C VAL A 110 -4.77 15.61 8.55
N VAL A 111 -3.59 15.35 9.13
CA VAL A 111 -3.31 15.46 10.57
C VAL A 111 -2.14 16.43 10.75
N TYR A 112 -2.29 17.37 11.67
CA TYR A 112 -1.27 18.36 12.03
C TYR A 112 -0.70 18.04 13.40
N PHE A 113 0.62 18.16 13.56
CA PHE A 113 1.31 17.93 14.83
C PHE A 113 2.12 19.14 15.28
N ASP A 114 2.23 19.31 16.59
CA ASP A 114 3.13 20.28 17.22
C ASP A 114 4.61 19.85 17.15
N GLU A 115 5.49 20.71 17.69
CA GLU A 115 6.93 20.45 17.83
C GLU A 115 7.28 19.26 18.75
N HIS A 116 6.30 18.68 19.44
CA HIS A 116 6.42 17.48 20.26
C HIS A 116 5.86 16.23 19.57
N GLY A 117 5.40 16.34 18.31
CA GLY A 117 4.81 15.24 17.56
C GLY A 117 3.44 14.80 18.07
N ARG A 118 2.68 15.72 18.67
CA ARG A 118 1.30 15.49 19.13
C ARG A 118 0.27 16.14 18.23
N VAL A 119 -0.85 15.48 17.99
CA VAL A 119 -1.98 16.01 17.21
C VAL A 119 -2.47 17.33 17.81
N VAL A 120 -2.57 18.37 16.99
CA VAL A 120 -3.15 19.69 17.32
C VAL A 120 -4.29 20.08 16.38
N GLY A 121 -4.73 19.15 15.52
CA GLY A 121 -5.85 19.32 14.62
C GLY A 121 -5.80 18.34 13.45
N TYR A 122 -6.96 18.05 12.89
CA TYR A 122 -7.12 17.11 11.78
C TYR A 122 -8.36 17.46 10.96
N ARG A 123 -8.37 17.09 9.67
CA ARG A 123 -9.47 17.41 8.73
C ARG A 123 -9.67 16.27 7.73
N GLU A 124 -10.92 15.88 7.49
CA GLU A 124 -11.28 14.97 6.40
C GLU A 124 -11.13 15.61 5.02
N ALA A 125 -10.89 14.79 3.99
CA ALA A 125 -10.95 15.26 2.61
C ALA A 125 -12.34 15.85 2.29
N ILE A 126 -12.36 17.10 1.81
CA ILE A 126 -13.57 17.74 1.32
C ILE A 126 -13.89 17.13 -0.04
N ASN A 127 -14.99 16.37 -0.11
CA ASN A 127 -15.56 15.94 -1.38
C ASN A 127 -16.62 16.96 -1.83
N PRO A 128 -16.39 17.74 -2.90
CA PRO A 128 -17.34 18.74 -3.38
C PRO A 128 -18.61 18.15 -4.02
N TRP A 129 -18.74 16.82 -4.04
CA TRP A 129 -19.86 16.08 -4.64
C TRP A 129 -20.64 15.21 -3.64
N ARG A 130 -20.49 15.45 -2.33
CA ARG A 130 -21.30 14.84 -1.26
C ARG A 130 -22.21 15.88 -0.60
#